data_AF-A0A2E4I073-F1
#
_entry.id   AF-A0A2E4I073-F1
#
_cell.length_a   1.000
_cell.length_b   1.000
_cell.length_c   1.000
_cell.angle_alpha   90.00
_cell.angle_beta   90.00
_cell.angle_gamma   90.00
#
_symmetry.space_group_name_H-M   'P 1'
#
loop_
_entity.id
_entity.type
_entity.pdbx_description
1 polymer ?
#
loop_
_entity_poly.entity_id
_entity_poly.type
_entity_poly.pdbx_seq_one_letter_code
_entity_poly.pdbx_strand_id
1 'polypeptide(L)'
;MSADQNETSNISGQDSASPQNTARFGVIDTRLGPHGGLTLKLRFDFGTLPKIRKLRNGTLTAIGPENQRPLELTVTGFPLFGGKQSTDRLYRTGRIDLNVISPVDELSHIRPGWKIIVDLK
;
A
#
# COMPACT_ATOMS: atom_id res chain seq x y z
N MET A 1 -43.72 13.95 -39.61
CA MET A 1 -42.31 13.63 -39.91
C MET A 1 -41.59 13.54 -38.58
N SER A 2 -41.40 12.30 -38.12
CA SER A 2 -40.93 11.95 -36.78
C SER A 2 -39.43 12.21 -36.65
N ALA A 3 -39.03 12.86 -35.56
CA ALA A 3 -37.65 12.89 -35.10
C ALA A 3 -37.57 11.98 -33.86
N ASP A 4 -37.34 10.69 -34.09
CA ASP A 4 -36.83 9.77 -33.09
C ASP A 4 -35.30 9.81 -33.19
N GLN A 5 -34.65 10.40 -32.19
CA GLN A 5 -33.22 10.15 -31.95
C GLN A 5 -33.10 9.48 -30.60
N ASN A 6 -32.86 8.18 -30.70
CA ASN A 6 -32.71 7.21 -29.63
C ASN A 6 -31.29 7.37 -29.06
N GLU A 7 -31.12 8.16 -28.01
CA GLU A 7 -29.88 8.19 -27.22
C GLU A 7 -29.85 6.94 -26.33
N THR A 8 -29.19 5.89 -26.81
CA THR A 8 -28.72 4.83 -25.94
C THR A 8 -27.41 4.29 -26.48
N SER A 9 -26.32 4.53 -25.74
CA SER A 9 -25.30 3.52 -25.46
C SER A 9 -24.36 4.03 -24.38
N ASN A 10 -24.63 3.56 -23.17
CA ASN A 10 -23.66 3.34 -22.10
C ASN A 10 -22.30 2.89 -22.66
N ILE A 11 -21.24 3.62 -22.34
CA ILE A 11 -19.90 3.04 -22.25
C ILE A 11 -19.48 3.14 -20.79
N SER A 12 -19.81 2.08 -20.06
CA SER A 12 -19.10 1.69 -18.85
C SER A 12 -17.71 1.20 -19.27
N GLY A 13 -16.65 1.62 -18.58
CA GLY A 13 -15.33 1.02 -18.77
C GLY A 13 -14.21 1.90 -18.30
N GLN A 14 -13.81 1.68 -17.05
CA GLN A 14 -12.55 2.11 -16.47
C GLN A 14 -11.37 1.98 -17.46
N ASP A 15 -10.75 3.10 -17.85
CA ASP A 15 -9.35 3.09 -18.27
C ASP A 15 -8.83 4.53 -18.31
N SER A 16 -8.06 4.94 -17.29
CA SER A 16 -7.11 6.07 -17.32
C SER A 16 -6.51 6.36 -15.94
N ALA A 17 -5.80 5.40 -15.36
CA ALA A 17 -4.75 5.69 -14.39
C ALA A 17 -3.66 4.66 -14.56
N SER A 18 -2.73 4.92 -15.48
CA SER A 18 -1.54 4.10 -15.68
C SER A 18 -0.92 3.76 -14.32
N PRO A 19 -0.85 2.47 -13.90
CA PRO A 19 -0.32 2.07 -12.60
C PRO A 19 1.21 2.18 -12.53
N GLN A 20 1.83 3.03 -13.35
CA GLN A 20 3.28 3.01 -13.56
C GLN A 20 4.07 3.53 -12.35
N ASN A 21 3.43 4.24 -11.42
CA ASN A 21 4.11 4.85 -10.27
C ASN A 21 3.48 4.52 -8.92
N THR A 22 2.82 3.37 -8.79
CA THR A 22 2.36 2.87 -7.48
C THR A 22 2.88 1.47 -7.23
N ALA A 23 3.06 1.14 -5.95
CA ALA A 23 3.38 -0.20 -5.50
C ALA A 23 2.32 -0.68 -4.53
N ARG A 24 1.73 -1.85 -4.77
CA ARG A 24 0.85 -2.50 -3.80
C ARG A 24 1.56 -3.65 -3.11
N PHE A 25 1.38 -3.71 -1.80
CA PHE A 25 1.80 -4.82 -0.97
C PHE A 25 0.63 -5.41 -0.20
N GLY A 26 0.58 -6.72 -0.03
CA GLY A 26 -0.23 -7.38 0.97
C GLY A 26 0.45 -7.40 2.34
N VAL A 27 -0.32 -7.11 3.39
CA VAL A 27 0.10 -7.37 4.77
C VAL A 27 0.07 -8.87 5.02
N ILE A 28 1.21 -9.44 5.43
CA ILE A 28 1.33 -10.87 5.75
C ILE A 28 1.45 -11.13 7.25
N ASP A 29 1.90 -10.16 8.03
CA ASP A 29 2.03 -10.22 9.49
C ASP A 29 2.16 -8.79 10.05
N THR A 30 1.77 -8.60 11.31
CA THR A 30 1.91 -7.34 12.03
C THR A 30 2.47 -7.58 13.42
N ARG A 31 3.29 -6.65 13.92
CA ARG A 31 3.89 -6.73 15.26
C ARG A 31 3.91 -5.34 15.89
N LEU A 32 3.95 -5.29 17.22
CA LEU A 32 4.20 -4.04 17.92
C LEU A 32 5.56 -3.48 17.50
N GLY A 33 5.54 -2.24 17.03
CA GLY A 33 6.71 -1.49 16.60
C GLY A 33 7.18 -0.50 17.66
N PRO A 34 8.27 0.24 17.39
CA PRO A 34 8.76 1.28 18.28
C PRO A 34 7.74 2.41 18.47
N HIS A 35 7.78 3.09 19.62
CA HIS A 35 7.01 4.31 19.91
C HIS A 35 5.49 4.17 19.75
N GLY A 36 4.93 2.99 20.06
CA GLY A 36 3.49 2.73 19.88
C GLY A 36 3.07 2.52 18.43
N GLY A 37 4.03 2.44 17.50
CA GLY A 37 3.78 2.12 16.10
C GLY A 37 3.58 0.63 15.84
N LEU A 38 3.50 0.28 14.56
CA LEU A 38 3.35 -1.09 14.09
C LEU A 38 4.51 -1.45 13.16
N THR A 39 5.07 -2.63 13.34
CA THR A 39 5.93 -3.25 12.32
C THR A 39 5.06 -4.07 11.38
N LEU A 40 4.96 -3.65 10.13
CA LEU A 40 4.29 -4.37 9.07
C LEU A 40 5.27 -5.28 8.35
N LYS A 41 4.92 -6.55 8.20
CA LYS A 41 5.59 -7.43 7.24
C LYS A 41 4.76 -7.47 5.97
N LEU A 42 5.40 -7.15 4.85
CA LEU A 42 4.74 -6.92 3.58
C LEU A 42 5.26 -7.88 2.52
N ARG A 43 4.35 -8.31 1.65
CA ARG A 43 4.66 -9.03 0.42
C ARG A 43 4.17 -8.20 -0.76
N PHE A 44 5.03 -8.00 -1.74
CA PHE A 44 4.71 -7.30 -2.98
C PHE A 44 3.63 -8.05 -3.75
N ASP A 45 2.61 -7.30 -4.19
CA ASP A 45 1.49 -7.81 -4.96
C ASP A 45 1.60 -7.39 -6.44
N PHE A 46 1.59 -6.08 -6.72
CA PHE A 46 1.61 -5.54 -8.08
C PHE A 46 2.20 -4.12 -8.14
N GLY A 47 2.55 -3.69 -9.36
CA GLY A 47 2.98 -2.32 -9.66
C GLY A 47 4.48 -2.21 -9.89
N THR A 48 5.05 -1.05 -9.57
CA THR A 48 6.49 -0.80 -9.67
C THR A 48 7.14 -1.02 -8.30
N LEU A 49 8.17 -1.86 -8.22
CA LEU A 49 8.88 -2.06 -6.95
C LEU A 49 9.62 -0.76 -6.53
N PRO A 50 9.38 -0.26 -5.31
CA PRO A 50 10.04 0.94 -4.82
C PRO A 50 11.53 0.70 -4.54
N LYS A 51 12.34 1.74 -4.74
CA LYS A 51 13.66 1.81 -4.11
C LYS A 51 13.45 2.00 -2.60
N ILE A 52 14.16 1.24 -1.76
CA ILE A 52 14.04 1.31 -0.29
C ILE A 52 14.17 2.74 0.25
N ARG A 53 15.04 3.56 -0.36
CA ARG A 53 15.21 4.96 0.04
C ARG A 53 13.93 5.80 -0.09
N LYS A 54 13.05 5.48 -1.04
CA LYS A 54 11.76 6.17 -1.25
C LYS A 54 10.71 5.79 -0.19
N LEU A 55 10.87 4.64 0.47
CA LEU A 55 9.97 4.21 1.54
C LEU A 55 10.28 4.88 2.86
N ARG A 56 11.55 5.29 3.10
CA ARG A 56 11.94 5.94 4.34
C ARG A 56 11.25 7.30 4.45
N ASN A 57 10.56 7.53 5.57
CA ASN A 57 9.77 8.76 5.83
C ASN A 57 8.67 9.01 4.78
N GLY A 58 8.30 7.98 4.01
CA GLY A 58 7.20 8.07 3.05
C GLY A 58 5.86 7.90 3.75
N THR A 59 4.82 8.48 3.14
CA THR A 59 3.43 8.20 3.50
C THR A 59 2.92 7.01 2.70
N LEU A 60 2.09 6.18 3.34
CA LEU A 60 1.48 5.00 2.76
C LEU A 60 -0.02 5.01 3.03
N THR A 61 -0.79 4.37 2.17
CA THR A 61 -2.22 4.20 2.36
C THR A 61 -2.52 2.73 2.64
N ALA A 62 -3.05 2.43 3.82
CA ALA A 62 -3.54 1.10 4.17
C ALA A 62 -5.02 0.97 3.82
N ILE A 63 -5.37 -0.07 3.07
CA ILE A 63 -6.72 -0.38 2.62
C ILE A 63 -7.14 -1.69 3.27
N GLY A 64 -8.16 -1.62 4.11
CA GLY A 64 -8.77 -2.79 4.74
C GLY A 64 -9.72 -3.54 3.81
N PRO A 65 -10.05 -4.80 4.12
CA PRO A 65 -11.12 -5.53 3.44
C PRO A 65 -12.48 -4.85 3.68
N GLU A 66 -13.33 -4.80 2.64
CA GLU A 66 -14.73 -4.31 2.58
C GLU A 66 -15.19 -3.24 3.58
N ASN A 67 -15.62 -2.09 3.06
CA ASN A 67 -16.22 -0.95 3.80
C ASN A 67 -15.34 -0.29 4.88
N GLN A 68 -14.08 -0.72 5.03
CA GLN A 68 -13.11 -0.06 5.90
C GLN A 68 -12.53 1.18 5.23
N ARG A 69 -12.47 2.28 5.98
CA ARG A 69 -11.87 3.52 5.48
C ARG A 69 -10.36 3.33 5.28
N PRO A 70 -9.77 3.91 4.21
CA PRO A 70 -8.33 3.93 4.05
C PRO A 70 -7.66 4.67 5.22
N LEU A 71 -6.53 4.14 5.70
CA LEU A 71 -5.74 4.76 6.76
C LEU A 71 -4.43 5.28 6.19
N GLU A 72 -4.08 6.51 6.55
CA GLU A 72 -2.77 7.06 6.25
C GLU A 72 -1.75 6.63 7.31
N LEU A 73 -0.60 6.18 6.83
CA LEU A 73 0.53 5.72 7.61
C LEU A 73 1.78 6.51 7.25
N THR A 74 2.63 6.76 8.24
CA THR A 74 3.98 7.31 8.01
C THR A 74 5.02 6.26 8.35
N VAL A 75 5.95 6.02 7.44
CA VAL A 75 7.09 5.12 7.67
C VAL A 75 8.09 5.81 8.58
N THR A 76 8.28 5.28 9.78
CA THR A 76 9.29 5.77 10.73
C THR A 76 10.65 5.10 10.52
N GLY A 77 10.68 3.96 9.84
CA GLY A 77 11.91 3.28 9.51
C GLY A 77 11.71 1.81 9.17
N PHE A 78 12.76 1.03 9.41
CA PHE A 78 12.79 -0.40 9.16
C PHE A 78 13.14 -1.14 10.45
N PRO A 79 12.57 -2.32 10.72
CA PRO A 79 12.92 -3.09 11.91
C PRO A 79 14.39 -3.53 11.86
N LEU A 80 15.09 -3.51 12.99
CA LEU A 80 16.50 -3.92 13.05
C LEU A 80 16.68 -5.45 13.06
N PHE A 81 15.61 -6.20 13.32
CA PHE A 81 15.61 -7.65 13.26
C PHE A 81 15.37 -8.15 11.83
N GLY A 82 15.92 -9.32 11.48
CA GLY A 82 15.71 -9.93 10.15
C GLY A 82 16.72 -9.53 9.07
N GLY A 83 17.80 -8.83 9.45
CA GLY A 83 18.92 -8.46 8.58
C GLY A 83 18.70 -7.14 7.84
N LYS A 84 19.76 -6.65 7.18
CA LYS A 84 19.74 -5.36 6.48
C LYS A 84 18.79 -5.38 5.29
N GLN A 85 17.90 -4.41 5.27
CA GLN A 85 16.95 -4.18 4.20
C GLN A 85 17.72 -3.71 2.98
N SER A 86 17.64 -4.49 1.90
CA SER A 86 18.29 -4.19 0.63
C SER A 86 17.28 -4.24 -0.51
N THR A 87 17.45 -3.32 -1.46
CA THR A 87 16.66 -3.30 -2.70
C THR A 87 16.77 -4.65 -3.40
N ASP A 88 17.97 -5.24 -3.41
CA ASP A 88 18.19 -6.59 -3.94
C ASP A 88 17.29 -7.66 -3.30
N ARG A 89 17.20 -7.70 -1.95
CA ARG A 89 16.31 -8.63 -1.25
C ARG A 89 14.86 -8.39 -1.59
N LEU A 90 14.42 -7.12 -1.64
CA LEU A 90 13.07 -6.77 -2.03
C LEU A 90 12.77 -7.23 -3.47
N TYR A 91 13.70 -7.08 -4.40
CA TYR A 91 13.48 -7.45 -5.80
C TYR A 91 13.48 -8.96 -5.99
N ARG A 92 14.36 -9.68 -5.30
CA ARG A 92 14.43 -11.14 -5.35
C ARG A 92 13.25 -11.82 -4.68
N THR A 93 12.77 -11.26 -3.56
CA THR A 93 11.79 -11.93 -2.70
C THR A 93 10.46 -11.23 -2.60
N GLY A 94 10.30 -10.00 -3.10
CA GLY A 94 9.11 -9.19 -2.90
C GLY A 94 8.77 -8.89 -1.43
N ARG A 95 9.65 -9.18 -0.46
CA ARG A 95 9.36 -9.03 0.97
C ARG A 95 10.08 -7.83 1.56
N ILE A 96 9.36 -7.05 2.34
CA ILE A 96 9.91 -5.92 3.10
C ILE A 96 9.15 -5.73 4.39
N ASP A 97 9.86 -5.34 5.43
CA ASP A 97 9.26 -5.04 6.73
C ASP A 97 9.45 -3.54 7.01
N LEU A 98 8.40 -2.87 7.47
CA LEU A 98 8.37 -1.42 7.71
C LEU A 98 7.88 -1.13 9.12
N ASN A 99 8.50 -0.17 9.81
CA ASN A 99 7.92 0.43 11.00
C ASN A 99 7.08 1.63 10.57
N VAL A 100 5.83 1.67 11.03
CA VAL A 100 4.88 2.72 10.70
C VAL A 100 4.24 3.28 11.95
N ILE A 101 3.83 4.53 11.86
CA ILE A 101 2.88 5.17 12.79
C ILE A 101 1.68 5.65 11.98
N SER A 102 0.57 5.90 12.65
CA SER A 102 -0.56 6.63 12.08
C SER A 102 -0.83 7.84 12.97
N PRO A 103 -1.22 8.99 12.40
CA PRO A 103 -1.66 10.14 13.19
C PRO A 103 -2.99 9.86 13.92
N VAL A 104 -3.73 8.82 13.50
CA VAL A 104 -4.98 8.38 14.13
C VAL A 104 -4.73 7.07 14.88
N ASP A 105 -5.36 6.86 16.03
CA ASP A 105 -5.23 5.64 16.84
C ASP A 105 -6.02 4.45 16.24
N GLU A 106 -5.69 4.08 15.00
CA GLU A 106 -6.39 3.03 14.24
C GLU A 106 -5.44 1.91 13.74
N LEU A 107 -4.17 1.96 14.14
CA LEU A 107 -3.17 0.94 13.73
C LEU A 107 -3.55 -0.48 14.16
N SER A 108 -4.29 -0.62 15.26
CA SER A 108 -4.74 -1.91 15.82
C SER A 108 -5.62 -2.71 14.85
N HIS A 109 -6.24 -2.06 13.86
CA HIS A 109 -7.07 -2.71 12.86
C HIS A 109 -6.27 -3.41 11.76
N ILE A 110 -5.02 -2.99 11.52
CA ILE A 110 -4.19 -3.48 10.43
C ILE A 110 -3.69 -4.89 10.75
N ARG A 111 -3.99 -5.82 9.84
CA ARG A 111 -3.74 -7.26 10.00
C ARG A 111 -3.62 -7.94 8.64
N PRO A 112 -3.22 -9.23 8.58
CA PRO A 112 -3.22 -9.97 7.32
C PRO A 112 -4.55 -9.83 6.56
N GLY A 113 -4.46 -9.64 5.24
CA GLY A 113 -5.60 -9.33 4.36
C GLY A 113 -5.69 -7.85 3.97
N TRP A 114 -5.10 -6.94 4.74
CA TRP A 114 -4.96 -5.53 4.37
C TRP A 114 -3.96 -5.33 3.22
N LYS A 115 -4.15 -4.25 2.47
CA LYS A 115 -3.27 -3.83 1.39
C LYS A 115 -2.61 -2.50 1.72
N ILE A 116 -1.33 -2.38 1.42
CA ILE A 116 -0.58 -1.14 1.54
C ILE A 116 -0.29 -0.62 0.13
N ILE A 117 -0.71 0.61 -0.16
CA ILE A 117 -0.38 1.32 -1.38
C ILE A 117 0.71 2.34 -1.07
N VAL A 118 1.71 2.36 -1.94
CA VAL A 118 2.81 3.32 -1.93
C VAL A 118 2.77 4.11 -3.22
N ASP A 119 2.60 5.43 -3.11
CA ASP A 119 2.73 6.33 -4.25
C ASP A 119 4.20 6.67 -4.46
N LEU A 120 4.73 6.27 -5.60
CA LEU A 120 6.08 6.59 -6.02
C LEU A 120 6.00 7.92 -6.74
N LYS A 121 6.38 9.01 -6.09
CA LYS A 121 6.59 10.31 -6.75
C LYS A 121 8.06 10.48 -7.11
#